data_AF-A0A7C1M135-F1
#
_entry.id   AF-A0A7C1M135-F1
#
_cell.length_a   1.000
_cell.length_b   1.000
_cell.length_c   1.000
_cell.angle_alpha   90.00
_cell.angle_beta   90.00
_cell.angle_gamma   90.00
#
_symmetry.space_group_name_H-M   'P 1'
#
loop_
_entity.id
_entity.type
_entity.pdbx_description
1 polymer ?
#
loop_
_entity_poly.entity_id
_entity_poly.type
_entity_poly.pdbx_seq_one_letter_code
_entity_poly.pdbx_strand_id
1 'polypeptide(L)'
;MAKRTLARAKERREVAMPGSMILKAFLLSVITASISFFIAHSQLLEDLREWIQERSKFFGDLFTCCYCLSHWVAAIMVIIFSVRLFDCGWVGMDIVLTILAVAWFAGLQSMAMSRLWGD
;
A
#
# COMPACT_ATOMS: atom_id res chain seq x y z
N MET A 1 27.78 12.22 11.59
CA MET A 1 27.99 11.81 10.18
C MET A 1 26.95 10.79 9.67
N ALA A 2 26.58 9.76 10.46
CA ALA A 2 25.60 8.73 10.07
C ALA A 2 24.19 9.21 9.70
N LYS A 3 23.71 10.33 10.25
CA LYS A 3 22.39 10.89 9.92
C LYS A 3 22.31 11.44 8.49
N ARG A 4 23.43 11.89 7.91
CA ARG A 4 23.50 12.44 6.55
C ARG A 4 23.52 11.33 5.48
N THR A 5 24.05 10.16 5.77
CA THR A 5 24.01 8.98 4.90
C THR A 5 22.62 8.33 4.88
N LEU A 6 21.92 8.30 6.02
CA LEU A 6 20.53 7.82 6.08
C LEU A 6 19.55 8.75 5.34
N ALA A 7 19.75 10.08 5.43
CA ALA A 7 18.98 11.05 4.65
C ALA A 7 19.18 10.90 3.13
N ARG A 8 20.42 10.65 2.68
CA ARG A 8 20.72 10.40 1.25
C ARG A 8 20.24 9.04 0.73
N ALA A 9 20.14 8.03 1.59
CA ALA A 9 19.51 6.75 1.24
C ALA A 9 17.97 6.85 1.15
N LYS A 10 17.37 7.73 1.96
CA LYS A 10 15.94 8.07 1.91
C LYS A 10 15.58 8.81 0.61
N GLU A 11 16.49 9.63 0.09
CA GLU A 11 16.30 10.43 -1.13
C GLU A 11 16.54 9.64 -2.43
N ARG A 12 17.42 8.62 -2.44
CA ARG A 12 17.63 7.74 -3.61
C ARG A 12 16.52 6.67 -3.78
N ARG A 13 15.59 6.60 -2.83
CA ARG A 13 14.42 5.71 -2.83
C ARG A 13 13.11 6.43 -3.17
N GLU A 14 13.17 7.70 -3.54
CA GLU A 14 12.11 8.25 -4.38
C GLU A 14 12.23 7.55 -5.72
N VAL A 15 11.27 6.67 -6.01
CA VAL A 15 11.09 6.07 -7.32
C VAL A 15 10.97 7.23 -8.29
N ALA A 16 12.08 7.58 -8.94
CA ALA A 16 12.14 8.56 -10.01
C ALA A 16 11.37 7.95 -11.19
N MET A 17 10.05 8.08 -11.14
CA MET A 17 9.14 7.70 -12.20
C MET A 17 8.89 8.96 -13.03
N PRO A 18 9.56 9.11 -14.20
CA PRO A 18 9.29 10.20 -15.11
C PRO A 18 7.90 9.97 -15.71
N GLY A 19 6.90 10.71 -15.24
CA GLY A 19 5.53 10.59 -15.70
C GLY A 19 4.58 11.58 -15.04
N SER A 20 3.48 11.87 -15.75
CA SER A 20 2.37 12.69 -15.27
C SER A 20 1.87 12.24 -13.90
N MET A 21 1.34 13.16 -13.08
CA MET A 21 0.83 12.88 -11.71
C MET A 21 -0.09 11.64 -11.65
N ILE A 22 -0.88 11.44 -12.71
CA ILE A 22 -1.79 10.31 -12.90
C ILE A 22 -1.02 8.98 -12.96
N LEU A 23 0.10 8.92 -13.69
CA LEU A 23 0.90 7.69 -13.83
C LEU A 23 1.49 7.28 -12.48
N LYS A 24 1.89 8.23 -11.64
CA LYS A 24 2.40 7.95 -10.30
C LYS A 24 1.34 7.31 -9.41
N ALA A 25 0.13 7.84 -9.40
CA ALA A 25 -0.97 7.29 -8.61
C ALA A 25 -1.38 5.89 -9.10
N PHE A 26 -1.40 5.68 -10.41
CA PHE A 26 -1.70 4.37 -11.00
C PHE A 26 -0.64 3.32 -10.64
N LEU A 27 0.65 3.67 -10.77
CA LEU A 27 1.72 2.74 -10.38
C LEU A 27 1.72 2.46 -8.88
N LEU A 28 1.39 3.47 -8.05
CA LEU A 28 1.20 3.27 -6.62
C LEU A 28 0.06 2.28 -6.31
N SER A 29 -1.07 2.38 -7.03
CA SER A 29 -2.20 1.48 -6.82
C SER A 29 -1.84 0.05 -7.21
N VAL A 30 -1.13 -0.14 -8.33
CA VAL A 30 -0.66 -1.45 -8.79
C VAL A 30 0.30 -2.07 -7.78
N ILE A 31 1.32 -1.33 -7.32
CA ILE A 31 2.28 -1.82 -6.33
C ILE A 31 1.56 -2.18 -5.02
N THR A 32 0.66 -1.33 -4.56
CA THR A 32 -0.15 -1.58 -3.36
C THR A 32 -0.99 -2.84 -3.52
N ALA A 33 -1.59 -3.04 -4.69
CA ALA A 33 -2.39 -4.22 -4.98
C ALA A 33 -1.54 -5.50 -5.00
N SER A 34 -0.36 -5.46 -5.63
CA SER A 34 0.57 -6.59 -5.68
C SER A 34 1.08 -6.97 -4.30
N ILE A 35 1.49 -5.99 -3.48
CA ILE A 35 1.93 -6.23 -2.11
C ILE A 35 0.78 -6.82 -1.28
N SER A 36 -0.42 -6.27 -1.41
CA SER A 36 -1.57 -6.73 -0.62
C SER A 36 -2.02 -8.14 -1.01
N PHE A 37 -2.01 -8.44 -2.31
CA PHE A 37 -2.29 -9.78 -2.81
C PHE A 37 -1.23 -10.79 -2.35
N PHE A 38 0.05 -10.43 -2.46
CA PHE A 38 1.16 -11.27 -2.01
C PHE A 38 1.06 -11.55 -0.51
N ILE A 39 0.83 -10.54 0.33
CA ILE A 39 0.72 -10.74 1.77
C ILE A 39 -0.46 -11.65 2.13
N ALA A 40 -1.59 -11.51 1.42
CA ALA A 40 -2.78 -12.32 1.68
C ALA A 40 -2.64 -13.78 1.22
N HIS A 41 -1.91 -14.04 0.12
CA HIS A 41 -1.83 -15.37 -0.53
C HIS A 41 -0.47 -16.07 -0.42
N SER A 42 0.58 -15.41 0.07
CA SER A 42 1.90 -16.04 0.15
C SER A 42 1.90 -17.12 1.23
N GLN A 43 2.20 -18.35 0.85
CA GLN A 43 2.40 -19.48 1.76
C GLN A 43 3.53 -19.23 2.77
N LEU A 44 4.51 -18.40 2.41
CA LEU A 44 5.60 -17.98 3.30
C LEU A 44 5.12 -17.18 4.53
N LEU A 45 3.92 -16.60 4.49
CA LEU A 45 3.34 -15.83 5.58
C LEU A 45 2.18 -16.58 6.26
N GLU A 46 1.93 -17.84 5.90
CA GLU A 46 0.89 -18.67 6.51
C GLU A 46 1.19 -18.91 7.99
N ASP A 47 2.40 -19.39 8.29
CA ASP A 47 2.91 -19.55 9.66
C ASP A 47 2.87 -18.23 10.46
N LEU A 48 3.17 -17.11 9.79
CA LEU A 48 3.12 -15.79 10.43
C LEU A 48 1.67 -15.35 10.69
N ARG A 49 0.73 -15.66 9.81
CA ARG A 49 -0.70 -15.35 9.99
C ARG A 49 -1.30 -16.15 11.13
N GLU A 50 -0.96 -17.43 11.24
CA GLU A 50 -1.40 -18.27 12.36
C GLU A 50 -0.84 -17.74 13.68
N TRP A 51 0.46 -17.44 13.75
CA TRP A 51 1.08 -16.84 14.94
C TRP A 51 0.48 -15.49 15.33
N ILE A 52 0.16 -14.64 14.34
CA ILE A 52 -0.50 -13.34 14.58
C ILE A 52 -1.95 -13.54 15.02
N GLN A 53 -2.68 -14.52 14.47
CA GLN A 53 -4.04 -14.84 14.88
C GLN A 53 -4.10 -15.29 16.34
N GLU A 54 -3.14 -16.11 16.78
CA GLU A 54 -3.01 -16.52 18.19
C GLU A 54 -2.75 -15.34 19.13
N ARG A 55 -1.98 -14.34 18.67
CA ARG A 55 -1.64 -13.14 19.44
C ARG A 55 -2.72 -12.07 19.43
N SER A 56 -3.44 -11.88 18.33
CA SER A 56 -4.43 -10.81 18.17
C SER A 56 -5.37 -11.07 16.99
N LYS A 57 -6.64 -11.37 17.29
CA LYS A 57 -7.73 -11.50 16.30
C LYS A 57 -7.78 -10.34 15.30
N PHE A 58 -7.58 -9.11 15.79
CA PHE A 58 -7.68 -7.91 14.94
C PHE A 58 -6.66 -7.88 13.80
N PHE A 59 -5.42 -8.32 14.05
CA PHE A 59 -4.39 -8.34 13.01
C PHE A 59 -4.58 -9.56 12.10
N GLY A 60 -4.98 -10.70 12.66
CA GLY A 60 -5.31 -11.89 11.88
C GLY A 60 -6.37 -11.65 10.80
N ASP A 61 -7.48 -10.99 11.15
CA ASP A 61 -8.53 -10.64 10.18
C ASP A 61 -8.03 -9.66 9.11
N LEU A 62 -7.13 -8.75 9.49
CA LEU A 62 -6.50 -7.78 8.60
C LEU A 62 -5.66 -8.46 7.51
N PHE A 63 -4.88 -9.46 7.89
CA PHE A 63 -4.03 -10.23 6.97
C PHE A 63 -4.82 -11.24 6.13
N THR A 64 -6.04 -11.57 6.55
CA THR A 64 -6.94 -12.46 5.83
C THR A 64 -7.71 -11.74 4.71
N CYS A 65 -7.99 -10.45 4.91
CA CYS A 65 -8.73 -9.65 3.95
C CYS A 65 -7.80 -8.77 3.10
N CYS A 66 -7.60 -9.15 1.83
CA CYS A 66 -6.80 -8.38 0.87
C CYS A 66 -7.32 -6.93 0.66
N TYR A 67 -8.63 -6.70 0.79
CA TYR A 67 -9.23 -5.36 0.71
C TYR A 67 -8.86 -4.49 1.92
N CYS A 68 -8.94 -5.05 3.14
CA CYS A 68 -8.54 -4.36 4.36
C CYS A 68 -7.04 -4.06 4.31
N LEU A 69 -6.23 -5.04 3.91
CA LEU A 69 -4.79 -4.87 3.82
C LEU A 69 -4.38 -3.78 2.82
N SER A 70 -5.11 -3.65 1.70
CA SER A 70 -4.90 -2.60 0.70
C SER A 70 -5.04 -1.19 1.28
N HIS A 71 -5.93 -0.97 2.24
CA HIS A 71 -6.07 0.34 2.89
C HIS A 71 -4.84 0.71 3.73
N TRP A 72 -4.32 -0.26 4.49
CA TRP A 72 -3.14 -0.04 5.33
C TRP A 72 -1.87 0.10 4.49
N VAL A 73 -1.72 -0.73 3.47
CA VAL A 73 -0.60 -0.63 2.53
C VAL A 73 -0.66 0.69 1.76
N ALA A 74 -1.84 1.12 1.30
CA ALA A 74 -2.00 2.39 0.60
C ALA A 74 -1.70 3.58 1.51
N ALA A 75 -2.14 3.55 2.77
CA ALA A 75 -1.80 4.58 3.75
C ALA A 75 -0.28 4.69 3.95
N ILE A 76 0.39 3.56 4.14
CA ILE A 76 1.86 3.51 4.28
C ILE A 76 2.54 4.05 3.02
N MET A 77 2.11 3.62 1.84
CA MET A 77 2.70 4.06 0.56
C MET A 77 2.50 5.56 0.36
N VAL A 78 1.30 6.10 0.51
CA VAL A 78 1.06 7.54 0.31
C VAL A 78 1.79 8.38 1.35
N ILE A 79 1.93 7.93 2.59
CA ILE A 79 2.74 8.65 3.60
C ILE A 79 4.23 8.64 3.22
N ILE A 80 4.76 7.49 2.78
CA ILE A 80 6.16 7.36 2.37
C ILE A 80 6.45 8.21 1.12
N PHE A 81 5.58 8.16 0.12
CA PHE A 81 5.75 8.82 -1.17
C PHE A 81 5.18 10.25 -1.21
N SER A 82 4.48 10.68 -0.15
CA SER A 82 3.85 12.00 -0.02
C SER A 82 3.15 12.48 -1.30
N VAL A 83 2.42 11.57 -1.96
CA VAL A 83 1.74 11.85 -3.24
C VAL A 83 0.58 12.82 -2.98
N ARG A 84 0.55 13.93 -3.73
CA ARG A 84 -0.54 14.91 -3.73
C ARG A 84 -1.22 14.91 -5.10
N LEU A 85 -2.46 14.45 -5.16
CA LEU A 85 -3.26 14.37 -6.39
C LEU A 85 -4.11 15.62 -6.63
N PHE A 86 -4.64 16.18 -5.55
CA PHE A 86 -5.49 17.34 -5.55
C PHE A 86 -4.67 18.41 -4.84
N ASP A 87 -4.19 19.46 -5.52
CA ASP A 87 -3.53 20.59 -4.84
C ASP A 87 -4.61 21.48 -4.20
N CYS A 88 -5.36 20.92 -3.24
CA CYS A 88 -6.33 21.70 -2.49
C CYS A 88 -5.58 22.44 -1.38
N GLY A 89 -6.02 23.64 -0.98
CA GLY A 89 -5.28 24.47 -0.01
C GLY A 89 -5.06 23.85 1.39
N TRP A 90 -5.51 22.61 1.61
CA TRP A 90 -5.45 21.86 2.87
C TRP A 90 -4.71 20.52 2.68
N VAL A 91 -3.40 20.52 2.96
CA VAL A 91 -2.48 19.39 2.79
C VAL A 91 -2.98 18.08 3.44
N GLY A 92 -3.68 18.16 4.58
CA GLY A 92 -4.21 16.97 5.26
C GLY A 92 -5.34 16.30 4.48
N MET A 93 -6.24 17.08 3.88
CA MET A 93 -7.39 16.54 3.15
C MET A 93 -6.94 15.85 1.85
N ASP A 94 -5.94 16.42 1.18
CA ASP A 94 -5.44 15.86 -0.08
C ASP A 94 -4.75 14.52 0.10
N ILE A 95 -4.02 14.36 1.21
CA ILE A 95 -3.39 13.09 1.57
C ILE A 95 -4.47 12.04 1.83
N VAL A 96 -5.51 12.37 2.60
CA VAL A 96 -6.59 11.41 2.90
C VAL A 96 -7.34 11.01 1.64
N LEU A 97 -7.68 11.96 0.77
CA LEU A 97 -8.32 11.69 -0.52
C LEU A 97 -7.44 10.84 -1.42
N THR A 98 -6.14 11.10 -1.44
CA THR A 98 -5.17 10.31 -2.22
C THR A 98 -5.05 8.89 -1.68
N ILE A 99 -4.98 8.71 -0.35
CA ILE A 99 -4.98 7.39 0.29
C ILE A 99 -6.25 6.63 -0.08
N LEU A 100 -7.41 7.27 0.06
CA LEU A 100 -8.69 6.62 -0.19
C LEU A 100 -8.84 6.21 -1.65
N ALA A 101 -8.48 7.09 -2.58
CA ALA A 101 -8.51 6.81 -4.01
C ALA A 101 -7.58 5.63 -4.37
N VAL A 102 -6.32 5.68 -3.93
CA VAL A 102 -5.34 4.61 -4.19
C VAL A 102 -5.78 3.30 -3.55
N ALA A 103 -6.26 3.32 -2.31
CA ALA A 103 -6.75 2.14 -1.59
C ALA A 103 -7.96 1.51 -2.29
N TRP A 104 -8.87 2.32 -2.82
CA TRP A 104 -10.02 1.83 -3.59
C TRP A 104 -9.58 1.14 -4.88
N PHE A 105 -8.75 1.79 -5.70
CA PHE A 105 -8.27 1.19 -6.94
C PHE A 105 -7.44 -0.07 -6.67
N ALA A 106 -6.53 -0.02 -5.70
CA ALA A 106 -5.71 -1.16 -5.32
C ALA A 106 -6.55 -2.32 -4.76
N GLY A 107 -7.49 -2.03 -3.87
CA GLY A 107 -8.38 -3.03 -3.27
C GLY A 107 -9.26 -3.71 -4.31
N LEU A 108 -9.77 -2.96 -5.29
CA LEU A 108 -10.56 -3.50 -6.39
C LEU A 108 -9.70 -4.38 -7.32
N GLN A 109 -8.46 -3.97 -7.61
CA GLN A 109 -7.49 -4.77 -8.37
C GLN A 109 -7.11 -6.08 -7.64
N SER A 110 -6.76 -6.01 -6.35
CA SER A 110 -6.41 -7.19 -5.56
C SER A 110 -7.59 -8.15 -5.39
N MET A 111 -8.79 -7.62 -5.19
CA MET A 111 -9.99 -8.45 -5.03
C MET A 111 -10.34 -9.16 -6.35
N ALA A 112 -10.24 -8.45 -7.48
CA ALA A 112 -10.41 -9.06 -8.80
C ALA A 112 -9.42 -10.20 -9.03
N MET A 113 -8.14 -10.00 -8.69
CA MET A 113 -7.12 -11.05 -8.79
C MET A 113 -7.38 -12.23 -7.84
N SER A 114 -7.79 -11.98 -6.60
CA SER A 114 -8.15 -13.06 -5.67
C SER A 114 -9.34 -13.89 -6.13
N ARG A 115 -10.27 -13.29 -6.88
CA ARG A 115 -11.40 -14.01 -7.49
C ARG A 115 -10.95 -14.86 -8.68
N LEU A 116 -10.01 -14.37 -9.48
CA LEU A 116 -9.42 -15.10 -10.62
C LEU A 116 -8.49 -16.25 -10.20
N TRP A 117 -7.84 -16.15 -9.04
CA TRP A 117 -6.95 -17.20 -8.52
C TRP A 117 -7.70 -18.27 -7.70
N GLY A 118 -8.98 -18.03 -7.39
CA GLY A 118 -9.81 -18.86 -6.53
C GLY A 118 -10.65 -19.92 -7.24
N ASP A 119 -10.37 -20.23 -8.52
CA ASP A 119 -10.95 -21.34 -9.27
C ASP A 119 -9.98 -22.54 -9.34
#